data_AF-A0A7W1LXA0-F1
#
_entry.id   AF-A0A7W1LXA0-F1
#
_cell.length_a   1.000
_cell.length_b   1.000
_cell.length_c   1.000
_cell.angle_alpha   90.00
_cell.angle_beta   90.00
_cell.angle_gamma   90.00
#
_symmetry.space_group_name_H-M   'P 1'
#
loop_
_entity.id
_entity.type
_entity.pdbx_description
1 polymer ?
#
loop_
_entity_poly.entity_id
_entity_poly.type
_entity_poly.pdbx_seq_one_letter_code
_entity_poly.pdbx_strand_id
1 'polypeptide(L)' 'MSELNDPLWAVISERGCEAVSLSYDEATKLLRRLEGENIHGTCIVTAEAACHLAPAKTEARHSTQQPSKTHSKT' A
#
# COMPACT_ATOMS: atom_id res chain seq x y z
N MET A 1 -1.66 -20.97 16.67
CA MET A 1 -1.65 -20.32 15.35
C MET A 1 -0.36 -19.51 15.30
N SER A 2 0.39 -19.58 14.20
CA SER A 2 1.65 -18.83 14.07
C SER A 2 1.36 -17.38 13.71
N GLU A 3 2.10 -16.44 14.30
CA GLU A 3 2.04 -14.98 14.05
C GLU A 3 2.13 -14.62 12.55
N LEU A 4 2.74 -15.50 11.76
CA LEU A 4 2.82 -15.38 10.29
C LEU A 4 1.44 -15.35 9.59
N ASN A 5 0.40 -15.91 10.21
CA ASN A 5 -0.95 -15.89 9.65
C ASN A 5 -1.75 -14.66 10.09
N ASP A 6 -1.25 -13.88 11.05
CA ASP A 6 -1.96 -12.73 11.55
C ASP A 6 -1.85 -11.55 10.55
N PRO A 7 -2.89 -10.72 10.42
CA PRO A 7 -2.93 -9.59 9.50
C PRO A 7 -2.10 -8.40 10.02
N LEU A 8 -0.82 -8.65 10.31
CA LEU A 8 0.13 -7.72 10.93
C LEU A 8 1.22 -7.27 9.96
N TRP A 9 1.23 -7.81 8.74
CA TRP A 9 2.30 -7.58 7.77
C TRP A 9 1.93 -6.50 6.76
N ALA A 10 2.95 -5.86 6.23
CA ALA A 10 2.86 -4.83 5.23
C ALA A 10 4.00 -5.02 4.21
N VAL A 11 3.75 -4.62 2.97
CA VAL A 11 4.77 -4.59 1.91
C VAL A 11 5.05 -3.13 1.58
N ILE A 12 6.33 -2.79 1.57
CA ILE A 12 6.82 -1.46 1.22
C ILE A 12 7.73 -1.57 0.00
N SER A 13 7.87 -0.48 -0.73
CA SER A 13 8.83 -0.30 -1.82
C SER A 13 9.53 1.05 -1.67
N GLU A 14 10.46 1.38 -2.58
CA GLU A 14 11.06 2.72 -2.66
C GLU A 14 10.02 3.83 -2.89
N ARG A 15 8.84 3.48 -3.42
CA ARG A 15 7.74 4.42 -3.62
C ARG A 15 6.97 4.70 -2.33
N GLY A 16 7.04 3.79 -1.35
CA GLY A 16 6.45 3.86 -0.02
C GLY A 16 5.64 2.60 0.32
N CYS A 17 4.53 2.72 1.06
CA CYS A 17 3.73 1.57 1.45
C CYS A 17 2.81 1.09 0.30
N GLU A 18 2.98 -0.17 -0.10
CA GLU A 18 2.19 -0.81 -1.17
C GLU A 18 0.90 -1.44 -0.63
N ALA A 19 0.98 -2.08 0.54
CA ALA A 19 -0.17 -2.69 1.24
C ALA A 19 0.11 -2.92 2.73
N VAL A 20 -0.95 -2.96 3.53
CA VAL A 20 -0.93 -3.26 4.98
C VAL A 20 -1.99 -4.30 5.35
N SER A 21 -1.93 -4.80 6.59
CA SER A 21 -2.88 -5.77 7.15
C SER A 21 -2.94 -7.09 6.39
N LEU A 22 -1.78 -7.54 5.91
CA LEU A 22 -1.61 -8.80 5.21
C LEU A 22 -1.17 -9.90 6.19
N SER A 23 -1.50 -11.14 5.89
CA SER A 23 -0.72 -12.28 6.40
C SER A 23 0.65 -12.33 5.73
N TYR A 24 1.61 -13.07 6.31
CA TYR A 24 2.94 -13.20 5.74
C TYR A 24 2.93 -13.90 4.37
N ASP A 25 2.03 -14.87 4.18
CA ASP A 25 1.82 -15.53 2.88
C ASP A 25 1.32 -14.55 1.81
N GLU A 26 0.34 -13.71 2.15
CA GLU A 26 -0.16 -12.66 1.24
C GLU A 26 0.92 -11.61 0.93
N ALA A 27 1.69 -11.20 1.93
CA ALA A 27 2.81 -10.28 1.76
C ALA A 27 3.87 -10.87 0.82
N THR A 28 4.16 -12.16 0.94
CA THR A 28 5.12 -12.85 0.06
C THR A 28 4.62 -12.95 -1.39
N LYS A 29 3.32 -13.22 -1.57
CA LYS A 29 2.69 -13.22 -2.90
C LYS A 29 2.75 -11.85 -3.56
N LEU A 30 2.48 -10.79 -2.79
CA LEU A 30 2.56 -9.42 -3.27
C LEU A 30 4.00 -9.05 -3.63
N LEU A 31 4.98 -9.38 -2.79
CA LEU A 31 6.39 -9.11 -3.06
C LEU A 31 6.83 -9.75 -4.38
N ARG A 32 6.52 -11.03 -4.61
CA ARG A 32 6.85 -11.71 -5.88
C ARG A 32 6.17 -11.09 -7.10
N ARG A 33 4.95 -10.60 -6.94
CA ARG A 33 4.24 -9.89 -8.01
C ARG A 33 4.95 -8.58 -8.36
N LEU A 34 5.32 -7.80 -7.35
CA LEU A 34 6.04 -6.53 -7.53
C LEU A 34 7.42 -6.74 -8.18
N GLU A 35 8.14 -7.80 -7.78
CA GLU A 35 9.40 -8.21 -8.44
C GLU A 35 9.17 -8.52 -9.93
N GLY A 36 8.09 -9.23 -10.27
CA GLY A 36 7.70 -9.51 -11.65
C GLY A 36 7.33 -8.26 -12.46
N GLU A 37 6.92 -7.18 -11.79
CA GLU A 37 6.60 -5.88 -12.38
C GLU A 37 7.84 -4.94 -12.45
N ASN A 38 9.05 -5.44 -12.15
CA ASN A 38 10.31 -4.67 -12.03
C ASN A 38 10.25 -3.55 -10.97
N ILE A 39 9.46 -3.74 -9.92
CA ILE A 39 9.48 -2.87 -8.75
C ILE A 39 10.52 -3.42 -7.79
N HIS A 40 11.62 -2.69 -7.66
CA HIS A 40 12.75 -3.05 -6.80
C HIS A 40 12.67 -2.35 -5.44
N GLY A 41 13.54 -2.77 -4.51
CA GLY A 41 13.56 -2.24 -3.14
C GLY A 41 12.31 -2.59 -2.33
N THR A 42 11.67 -3.73 -2.64
CA THR A 42 10.51 -4.22 -1.91
C THR A 42 10.91 -4.94 -0.63
N CYS A 43 10.16 -4.73 0.45
CA CYS A 43 10.43 -5.37 1.72
C CYS A 43 9.13 -5.66 2.49
N ILE A 44 9.11 -6.76 3.25
CA ILE A 44 8.02 -7.11 4.16
C ILE A 44 8.38 -6.59 5.54
N VAL A 45 7.49 -5.80 6.14
CA VAL A 45 7.61 -5.25 7.51
C VAL A 45 6.32 -5.48 8.27
N THR A 46 6.31 -5.18 9.56
CA THR A 46 5.04 -5.10 10.30
C THR A 46 4.27 -3.84 9.91
N ALA A 47 2.94 -3.87 10.06
CA ALA A 47 2.07 -2.73 9.81
C ALA A 47 2.42 -1.54 10.71
N GLU A 48 2.85 -1.81 11.95
CA GLU A 48 3.36 -0.79 12.87
C GLU A 48 4.62 -0.11 12.31
N ALA A 49 5.60 -0.89 11.84
CA ALA A 49 6.80 -0.33 11.22
C ALA A 49 6.45 0.49 9.95
N ALA A 50 5.44 0.06 9.20
CA ALA A 50 4.97 0.79 8.02
C ALA A 50 4.43 2.19 8.36
N CYS A 51 3.84 2.39 9.55
CA CYS A 51 3.36 3.70 10.00
C CYS A 51 4.47 4.74 10.22
N HIS A 52 5.71 4.28 10.43
CA HIS A 52 6.86 5.17 10.62
C HIS A 52 7.51 5.61 9.30
N LEU A 53 7.16 4.99 8.17
CA LEU A 53 7.64 5.40 6.86
C LEU A 53 6.91 6.66 6.41
N ALA A 54 7.66 7.56 5.77
CA ALA A 54 7.05 8.68 5.07
C ALA A 54 6.00 8.12 4.09
N PRO A 55 4.78 8.68 4.03
CA PRO A 55 3.77 8.20 3.11
C PRO A 55 4.37 8.16 1.71
N ALA A 56 4.07 7.09 0.98
CA ALA A 56 4.45 6.97 -0.40
C ALA A 56 4.18 8.30 -1.08
N LYS A 57 5.15 8.87 -1.81
CA LYS A 57 4.83 9.97 -2.72
C LYS A 57 3.89 9.38 -3.75
N THR A 58 2.60 9.43 -3.46
CA THR A 58 1.55 9.23 -4.44
C THR A 58 1.75 10.38 -5.38
N GLU A 59 2.52 10.18 -6.45
CA GLU A 59 2.26 10.94 -7.66
C GLU A 59 0.80 10.64 -7.97
N ALA A 60 -0.05 11.58 -7.56
CA ALA A 60 -1.45 11.56 -7.83
C ALA A 60 -1.58 11.40 -9.35
N ARG A 61 -1.87 10.18 -9.79
CA ARG A 61 -2.55 10.01 -11.06
C ARG A 61 -3.86 10.74 -10.86
N HIS A 62 -3.87 11.98 -11.34
CA HIS A 62 -5.02 12.82 -11.61
C HIS A 62 -6.06 11.98 -12.35
N SER A 63 -6.89 11.24 -11.62
CA SER A 63 -8.19 10.80 -12.08
C SER A 63 -9.16 11.81 -11.52
N THR A 64 -9.47 12.78 -12.38
CA THR A 64 -10.45 13.83 -12.24
C THR A 64 -11.72 13.29 -11.57
N GLN A 65 -11.94 13.62 -10.30
CA GLN A 65 -13.27 13.64 -9.72
C GLN A 65 -13.53 15.06 -9.22
N GLN A 66 -13.99 15.89 -10.16
CA GLN A 66 -14.58 17.19 -9.85
C GLN A 66 -15.74 16.99 -8.87
N PRO A 67 -15.83 17.80 -7.80
CA PRO A 67 -17.05 17.89 -7.01
C PRO A 67 -18.10 18.64 -7.84
N SER A 68 -19.18 17.95 -8.23
CA SER A 68 -20.40 18.58 -8.73
C SER A 68 -21.06 19.38 -7.60
N LYS A 69 -20.67 20.65 -7.45
CA LYS A 69 -21.49 21.64 -6.78
C LYS A 69 -22.73 21.90 -7.64
N THR A 70 -23.85 21.27 -7.32
CA THR A 70 -25.16 21.77 -7.76
C THR A 70 -25.77 22.55 -6.60
N HIS A 71 -25.40 23.83 -6.52
CA HIS A 71 -26.27 24.82 -5.90
C HIS A 71 -27.30 25.23 -6.94
N SER A 72 -28.54 24.74 -6.81
CA SER A 72 -29.69 25.38 -7.46
C SER A 72 -30.52 26.04 -6.38
N LYS A 73 -30.36 27.35 -6.30
CA LYS A 73 -31.24 28.28 -5.61
C LYS A 73 -32.11 28.92 -6.69
N THR A 74 -33.42 28.73 -6.64
CA THR A 74 -34.45 29.73 -6.99
C THR A 74 -35.75 29.25 -6.38
#